data_AF-A0A1A8UT19-F1
#
_entry.id   AF-A0A1A8UT19-F1
#
_cell.length_a   1.000
_cell.length_b   1.000
_cell.length_c   1.000
_cell.angle_alpha   90.00
_cell.angle_beta   90.00
_cell.angle_gamma   90.00
#
_symmetry.space_group_name_H-M   'P 1'
#
loop_
_entity.id
_entity.type
_entity.pdbx_description
1 polymer ?
#
loop_
_entity_poly.entity_id
_entity_poly.type
_entity_poly.pdbx_seq_one_letter_code
_entity_poly.pdbx_strand_id
1 'polypeptide(L)'
;DFYVVDSMRPPVILGFPWLCKHSPHIDWCSGRVLSWSSFCLLNCLTAAATRSSVSNPPVEPPDLSSVPPEYADLAAVFCKVRAKALPPHCPYDCAID
;
A
#
# COMPACT_ATOMS: atom_id res chain seq x y z
N ASP A 1 -27.62 -15.31 -7.80
CA ASP A 1 -26.68 -15.41 -6.66
C ASP A 1 -25.58 -14.37 -6.75
N PHE A 2 -25.19 -13.82 -5.60
CA PHE A 2 -24.09 -12.89 -5.47
C PHE A 2 -23.16 -13.37 -4.36
N TYR A 3 -21.87 -13.07 -4.51
CA TYR A 3 -20.85 -13.44 -3.54
C TYR A 3 -20.62 -12.28 -2.58
N VAL A 4 -20.56 -12.57 -1.28
CA VAL A 4 -20.24 -11.62 -0.21
C VAL A 4 -18.82 -11.90 0.27
N VAL A 5 -18.02 -10.84 0.41
CA VAL A 5 -16.64 -10.92 0.90
C VAL A 5 -16.54 -10.05 2.16
N ASP A 6 -16.27 -10.67 3.30
CA ASP A 6 -16.33 -10.02 4.63
C ASP A 6 -15.24 -8.96 4.87
N SER A 7 -14.12 -9.03 4.14
CA SER A 7 -13.04 -8.05 4.24
C SER A 7 -12.09 -8.19 3.05
N MET A 8 -11.83 -7.09 2.32
CA MET A 8 -10.78 -7.07 1.31
C MET A 8 -9.58 -6.24 1.79
N ARG A 9 -8.43 -6.89 2.04
CA ARG A 9 -7.16 -6.21 2.29
C ARG A 9 -6.04 -6.87 1.49
N PRO A 10 -5.47 -6.19 0.47
CA PRO A 10 -5.87 -4.87 -0.06
C PRO A 10 -7.22 -4.93 -0.83
N PRO A 11 -8.06 -3.87 -0.76
CA PRO A 11 -9.40 -3.87 -1.34
C PRO A 11 -9.40 -3.51 -2.82
N VAL A 12 -9.02 -4.45 -3.70
CA VAL A 12 -9.15 -4.21 -5.15
C VAL A 12 -9.79 -5.39 -5.87
N ILE A 13 -10.87 -5.10 -6.61
CA ILE A 13 -11.49 -6.05 -7.53
C ILE A 13 -11.03 -5.67 -8.94
N LEU A 14 -10.32 -6.58 -9.59
CA LEU A 14 -9.87 -6.43 -10.97
C LEU A 14 -10.91 -7.04 -11.89
N GLY A 15 -11.86 -6.19 -12.32
CA GLY A 15 -12.98 -6.60 -13.17
C GLY A 15 -12.58 -6.89 -14.62
N PHE A 16 -13.58 -7.28 -15.42
CA PHE A 16 -13.42 -7.67 -16.82
C PHE A 16 -12.65 -6.65 -17.70
N PRO A 17 -12.89 -5.33 -17.63
CA PRO A 17 -12.13 -4.37 -18.43
C PRO A 17 -10.62 -4.40 -18.13
N TRP A 18 -10.25 -4.62 -16.86
CA TRP A 18 -8.86 -4.76 -16.46
C TRP A 18 -8.25 -6.06 -17.02
N LEU A 19 -8.97 -7.17 -16.94
CA LEU A 19 -8.52 -8.46 -17.48
C LEU A 19 -8.29 -8.40 -18.99
N CYS A 20 -9.20 -7.79 -19.75
CA CYS A 20 -9.04 -7.59 -21.20
C CYS A 20 -7.81 -6.75 -21.54
N LYS A 21 -7.58 -5.68 -20.78
CA LYS A 21 -6.45 -4.77 -21.01
C LYS A 21 -5.11 -5.44 -20.73
N HIS A 22 -5.02 -6.22 -19.66
CA HIS A 22 -3.74 -6.75 -19.19
C HIS A 22 -3.45 -8.18 -19.65
N SER A 23 -4.51 -8.94 -19.99
CA SER A 23 -4.49 -10.33 -20.44
C SER A 23 -3.49 -11.20 -19.65
N PRO A 24 -3.63 -11.29 -18.31
CA PRO A 24 -2.78 -12.15 -17.51
C PRO A 24 -3.06 -13.62 -17.77
N HIS A 25 -2.03 -14.46 -17.67
CA HIS A 25 -2.21 -15.91 -17.68
C HIS A 25 -2.56 -16.39 -16.27
N ILE A 26 -3.79 -16.86 -16.07
CA ILE A 26 -4.32 -17.26 -14.76
C ILE A 26 -4.55 -18.77 -14.75
N ASP A 27 -3.99 -19.44 -13.75
CA ASP A 27 -4.39 -20.79 -13.37
C ASP A 27 -5.55 -20.69 -12.38
N TRP A 28 -6.76 -20.97 -12.86
CA TRP A 28 -7.98 -20.90 -12.06
C TRP A 28 -8.09 -22.00 -11.02
N CYS A 29 -7.45 -23.16 -11.24
CA CYS A 29 -7.47 -24.26 -10.27
C CYS A 29 -6.64 -23.92 -9.03
N SER A 30 -5.48 -23.29 -9.21
CA SER A 30 -4.60 -22.87 -8.11
C SER A 30 -4.84 -21.43 -7.62
N GLY A 31 -5.61 -20.64 -8.36
CA GLY A 31 -5.85 -19.23 -8.06
C GLY A 31 -4.62 -18.33 -8.25
N ARG A 32 -3.69 -18.72 -9.12
CA ARG A 32 -2.41 -18.01 -9.32
C ARG A 32 -2.33 -17.33 -10.68
N VAL A 33 -1.68 -16.17 -10.70
CA VAL A 33 -1.23 -15.54 -11.95
C VAL A 33 0.13 -16.14 -12.33
N LEU A 34 0.20 -16.79 -13.48
CA LEU A 34 1.38 -17.49 -13.98
C LEU A 34 2.31 -16.56 -14.78
N SER A 35 1.75 -15.66 -15.58
CA SER A 35 2.54 -14.72 -16.39
C SER A 35 1.73 -13.49 -16.80
N TRP A 36 2.46 -12.48 -17.30
CA TRP A 36 1.92 -11.21 -17.77
C TRP A 36 2.31 -11.00 -19.24
N SER A 37 1.52 -10.21 -19.97
CA SER A 37 1.90 -9.83 -21.34
C SER A 37 3.20 -9.02 -21.36
N SER A 38 3.97 -9.12 -22.45
CA SER A 38 5.22 -8.35 -22.64
C SER A 38 5.03 -6.85 -22.46
N PHE A 39 3.87 -6.34 -22.91
CA PHE A 39 3.46 -4.97 -22.67
C PHE A 39 3.40 -4.65 -21.16
N CYS A 40 2.74 -5.50 -20.37
CA CYS A 40 2.59 -5.28 -18.92
C CYS A 40 3.90 -5.40 -18.16
N LEU A 41 4.81 -6.28 -18.58
CA LEU A 41 6.15 -6.39 -17.99
C LEU A 41 6.94 -5.08 -18.10
N LEU A 42 6.80 -4.38 -19.23
CA LEU A 42 7.52 -3.12 -19.47
C LEU A 42 6.80 -1.87 -18.93
N ASN A 43 5.47 -1.86 -18.99
CA ASN A 43 4.69 -0.63 -18.78
C ASN A 43 3.87 -0.61 -17.48
N CYS A 44 3.51 -1.78 -16.95
CA CYS A 44 2.60 -1.86 -15.79
C CYS A 44 3.34 -2.31 -14.52
N LEU A 45 4.24 -3.27 -14.65
CA LEU A 45 4.95 -3.90 -13.52
C LEU A 45 6.17 -3.11 -13.04
N THR A 46 6.67 -2.18 -13.84
CA THR A 46 7.75 -1.26 -13.45
C THR A 46 7.38 -0.43 -12.20
N ALA A 47 6.10 -0.07 -12.05
CA ALA A 47 5.56 0.62 -10.88
C ALA A 47 5.51 -0.27 -9.61
N ALA A 48 5.58 -1.59 -9.75
CA ALA A 48 5.60 -2.51 -8.61
C ALA A 48 7.01 -2.68 -8.03
N ALA A 49 8.06 -2.53 -8.84
CA ALA A 49 9.46 -2.62 -8.42
C ALA A 49 9.90 -1.46 -7.52
N THR A 50 9.25 -0.29 -7.63
CA THR A 50 9.53 0.90 -6.81
C THR A 50 8.85 0.91 -5.45
N ARG A 51 8.18 -0.17 -5.04
CA ARG A 51 8.01 -0.43 -3.61
C ARG A 51 9.35 -0.88 -3.04
N SER A 52 10.34 0.02 -3.07
CA SER A 52 11.32 0.09 -2.00
C SER A 52 10.50 -0.01 -0.73
N SER A 53 10.70 -1.08 0.04
CA SER A 53 10.39 -1.03 1.45
C SER A 53 10.85 0.34 1.90
N VAL A 54 9.93 1.17 2.39
CA VAL A 54 10.33 2.33 3.17
C VAL A 54 11.13 1.69 4.29
N SER A 55 12.44 1.61 4.10
CA SER A 55 13.38 1.29 5.14
C SER A 55 13.22 2.48 6.02
N ASN A 56 12.28 2.40 6.97
CA ASN A 56 12.28 3.30 8.09
C ASN A 56 13.73 3.25 8.57
N PRO A 57 14.46 4.38 8.53
CA PRO A 57 15.79 4.40 9.11
C PRO A 57 15.65 3.84 10.53
N PRO A 58 16.61 3.08 11.08
CA PRO A 58 16.55 2.64 12.46
C PRO A 58 16.27 3.85 13.35
N VAL A 59 15.02 4.00 13.79
CA VAL A 59 14.58 5.15 14.56
C VAL A 59 14.96 4.83 15.99
N GLU A 60 15.89 5.60 16.57
CA GLU A 60 16.11 5.57 18.02
C GLU A 60 14.77 5.69 18.74
N PRO A 61 14.53 4.87 19.78
CA PRO A 61 13.26 4.90 20.50
C PRO A 61 12.97 6.35 20.96
N PRO A 62 11.76 6.87 20.70
CA PRO A 62 11.41 8.24 21.08
C PRO A 62 11.50 8.39 22.59
N ASP A 63 11.98 9.56 23.04
CA ASP A 63 11.95 9.94 24.45
C ASP A 63 10.50 10.11 24.92
N LEU A 64 10.05 9.23 25.81
CA LEU A 64 8.69 9.21 26.35
C LEU A 64 8.59 9.87 27.73
N SER A 65 9.64 10.55 28.22
CA SER A 65 9.64 11.16 29.56
C SER A 65 8.53 12.20 29.79
N SER A 66 8.02 12.82 28.72
CA SER A 66 6.91 13.77 28.74
C SER A 66 5.56 13.19 28.30
N VAL A 67 5.51 11.88 28.00
CA VAL A 67 4.31 11.21 27.50
C VAL A 67 3.60 10.50 28.66
N PRO A 68 2.30 10.77 28.90
CA PRO A 68 1.53 10.06 29.91
C PRO A 68 1.49 8.54 29.66
N PRO A 69 1.46 7.70 30.71
CA PRO A 69 1.49 6.23 30.57
C PRO A 69 0.36 5.67 29.70
N GLU A 70 -0.79 6.35 29.66
CA GLU A 70 -1.97 5.93 28.90
C GLU A 70 -1.75 5.99 27.38
N TYR A 71 -0.69 6.67 26.91
CA TYR A 71 -0.34 6.82 25.51
C TYR A 71 0.94 6.07 25.11
N ALA A 72 1.43 5.16 25.96
CA ALA A 72 2.65 4.39 25.70
C ALA A 72 2.55 3.52 24.44
N ASP A 73 1.35 3.06 24.09
CA ASP A 73 1.05 2.33 22.84
C ASP A 73 1.16 3.22 21.59
N LEU A 74 0.98 4.53 21.75
CA LEU A 74 1.14 5.55 20.71
C LEU A 74 2.54 6.14 20.65
N ALA A 75 3.54 5.53 21.30
CA ALA A 75 4.93 6.01 21.31
C ALA A 75 5.47 6.39 19.92
N ALA A 76 5.08 5.64 18.88
CA ALA A 76 5.48 5.90 17.49
C ALA A 76 5.04 7.27 16.94
N VAL A 77 3.95 7.83 17.45
CA VAL A 77 3.41 9.15 17.06
C VAL A 77 4.31 10.29 17.57
N PHE A 78 4.97 10.08 18.71
CA PHE A 78 5.87 11.07 19.32
C PHE A 78 7.28 11.10 18.71
N CYS A 79 7.52 10.33 17.64
CA CYS A 79 8.79 10.36 16.92
C CYS A 79 8.92 11.66 16.09
N LYS A 80 9.80 12.58 16.52
CA LYS A 80 10.09 13.85 15.82
C LYS A 80 10.49 13.67 14.35
N VAL A 81 11.20 12.60 14.02
CA VAL A 81 11.62 12.31 12.63
C VAL A 81 10.41 11.98 11.77
N ARG A 82 9.50 11.14 12.27
CA ARG A 82 8.28 10.74 11.55
C ARG A 82 7.25 11.86 11.48
N ALA A 83 7.17 12.72 12.50
CA ALA A 83 6.28 13.88 12.49
C ALA A 83 6.59 14.90 11.37
N LYS A 84 7.83 14.90 10.85
CA LYS A 84 8.24 15.74 9.71
C LYS A 84 7.91 15.13 8.35
N ALA A 85 7.54 13.85 8.30
CA ALA A 85 7.15 13.21 7.06
C ALA A 85 5.71 13.62 6.72
N LEU A 86 5.53 14.28 5.57
CA LEU A 86 4.20 14.51 5.03
C LEU A 86 3.60 13.17 4.62
N PRO A 87 2.30 12.94 4.86
CA PRO A 87 1.60 11.81 4.25
C PRO A 87 1.69 11.91 2.72
N PRO A 88 1.66 10.78 2.00
CA PRO A 88 1.64 10.78 0.54
C PRO A 88 0.42 11.55 0.03
N HIS A 89 0.62 12.31 -1.05
CA HIS A 89 -0.41 13.15 -1.65
C HIS A 89 -1.66 12.34 -2.04
N CYS A 90 -2.84 12.84 -1.69
CA CYS A 90 -4.13 12.22 -1.95
C CYS A 90 -4.85 12.94 -3.11
N PRO A 91 -5.76 12.25 -3.86
CA PRO A 91 -6.61 12.92 -4.86
C PRO A 91 -7.59 13.95 -4.26
N TYR A 92 -7.77 13.94 -2.94
CA TYR A 92 -8.70 14.80 -2.21
C TYR A 92 -7.99 15.89 -1.40
N ASP A 93 -6.67 16.04 -1.56
CA ASP A 93 -5.94 17.11 -0.89
C ASP A 93 -6.41 18.46 -1.45
N CYS A 94 -6.93 19.33 -0.57
CA CYS A 94 -7.31 20.68 -0.96
C CYS A 94 -6.05 21.52 -1.20
N ALA A 95 -5.98 22.20 -2.34
CA ALA A 95 -4.96 23.21 -2.57
C ALA A 95 -5.12 24.35 -1.56
N ILE A 96 -4.00 24.88 -1.08
CA ILE A 96 -3.96 26.10 -0.29
C ILE A 96 -3.65 27.22 -1.29
N ASP A 97 -4.61 28.11 -1.53
CA ASP A 97 -4.44 29.36 -2.30
C ASP A 97 -4.02 30.53 -1.39
#